data_AF-A0A951XDT6-F1
#
_entry.id   AF-A0A951XDT6-F1
#
_cell.length_a   1.000
_cell.length_b   1.000
_cell.length_c   1.000
_cell.angle_alpha   90.00
_cell.angle_beta   90.00
_cell.angle_gamma   90.00
#
_symmetry.space_group_name_H-M   'P 1'
#
loop_
_entity.id
_entity.type
_entity.pdbx_description
1 polymer ?
#
loop_
_entity_poly.entity_id
_entity_poly.type
_entity_poly.pdbx_seq_one_letter_code
_entity_poly.pdbx_strand_id
1 'polypeptide(L)' 'PLTYVNEHSVPTLIFQGNKDKVVPYKQSKALYKLLQKNGIEAELIKEKGARHVFVNYTPEQIDAIIERSVVFMKAHLR' A
#
# COMPACT_ATOMS: atom_id res chain seq x y z
N PRO A 1 -2.59 10.10 8.29
CA PRO A 1 -2.90 8.72 8.74
C PRO A 1 -2.16 8.27 10.01
N LEU A 2 -0.89 8.64 10.21
CA LEU A 2 -0.07 8.12 11.32
C LEU A 2 -0.69 8.33 12.72
N THR A 3 -1.37 9.46 12.94
CA THR A 3 -1.97 9.82 14.23
C THR A 3 -3.23 9.02 14.59
N TYR A 4 -3.74 8.18 13.69
CA TYR A 4 -4.99 7.44 13.87
C TYR A 4 -4.80 5.92 13.89
N VAL A 5 -3.56 5.44 13.75
CA VAL A 5 -3.28 4.00 13.86
C VAL A 5 -3.40 3.58 15.32
N ASN A 6 -4.21 2.56 15.56
CA ASN A 6 -4.50 1.97 16.86
C ASN A 6 -4.78 0.46 16.72
N GLU A 7 -5.08 -0.21 17.82
CA GLU A 7 -5.38 -1.65 17.91
C GLU A 7 -6.63 -2.09 17.11
N HIS A 8 -7.51 -1.15 16.75
CA HIS A 8 -8.71 -1.40 15.95
C HIS A 8 -8.50 -1.15 14.45
N SER A 9 -7.29 -0.79 14.04
CA SER A 9 -6.96 -0.62 12.63
C SER A 9 -7.05 -1.95 11.88
N VAL A 10 -7.50 -1.90 10.63
CA VAL A 10 -7.72 -3.10 9.82
C VAL A 10 -6.45 -3.55 9.09
N PRO A 11 -6.37 -4.83 8.67
CA PRO A 11 -5.35 -5.28 7.75
C PRO A 11 -5.23 -4.35 6.54
N THR A 12 -4.02 -3.89 6.25
CA THR A 12 -3.80 -2.82 5.26
C THR A 12 -2.77 -3.23 4.20
N LEU A 13 -3.20 -3.25 2.94
CA LEU A 13 -2.33 -3.37 1.78
C LEU A 13 -2.00 -1.98 1.21
N ILE A 14 -0.71 -1.71 1.01
CA ILE A 14 -0.22 -0.42 0.51
C ILE A 14 0.60 -0.64 -0.77
N PHE A 15 0.21 0.04 -1.85
CA PHE A 15 1.04 0.18 -3.06
C PHE A 15 1.62 1.59 -3.12
N GLN A 16 2.91 1.73 -3.37
CA GLN A 16 3.52 3.04 -3.54
C GLN A 16 4.65 3.01 -4.56
N GLY A 17 4.59 3.92 -5.53
CA GLY A 17 5.65 4.14 -6.49
C GLY A 17 6.91 4.75 -5.87
N ASN A 18 8.08 4.20 -6.20
CA ASN A 18 9.35 4.75 -5.71
C ASN A 18 9.86 5.95 -6.53
N LYS A 19 9.17 6.33 -7.62
CA LYS A 19 9.39 7.55 -8.39
C LYS A 19 8.26 8.57 -8.21
N ASP A 20 7.37 8.36 -7.25
CA ASP A 20 6.39 9.37 -6.83
C ASP A 20 7.13 10.56 -6.18
N LYS A 21 7.03 11.72 -6.83
CA LYS A 21 7.62 12.99 -6.38
C LYS A 21 6.62 13.86 -5.61
N VAL A 22 5.32 13.53 -5.65
CA VAL A 22 4.26 14.24 -4.94
C VAL A 22 4.15 13.70 -3.52
N VAL A 23 4.12 12.37 -3.39
CA VAL A 23 4.11 11.67 -2.10
C VAL A 23 5.32 10.72 -2.03
N PRO A 24 6.38 11.11 -1.30
CA PRO A 24 7.58 10.29 -1.21
C PRO A 24 7.33 8.92 -0.55
N TYR A 25 7.94 7.85 -1.08
CA TYR A 25 7.83 6.47 -0.58
C TYR A 25 8.06 6.31 0.94
N LYS A 26 8.85 7.21 1.56
CA LYS A 26 9.09 7.20 3.02
C LYS A 26 7.80 7.34 3.83
N GLN A 27 6.76 7.99 3.30
CA GLN A 27 5.47 8.15 3.98
C GLN A 27 4.76 6.81 4.13
N SER A 28 4.62 6.05 3.04
CA SER A 28 4.05 4.69 3.06
C SER A 28 4.89 3.74 3.93
N LYS A 29 6.22 3.87 3.90
CA LYS A 29 7.12 3.12 4.80
C LYS A 29 6.88 3.46 6.28
N ALA A 30 6.61 4.72 6.62
CA ALA A 30 6.31 5.11 8.00
C ALA A 30 4.97 4.54 8.47
N LEU A 31 3.93 4.58 7.63
CA LEU A 31 2.63 3.99 7.95
C LEU A 31 2.72 2.47 8.14
N TYR A 32 3.37 1.77 7.20
CA TYR A 32 3.61 0.33 7.29
C TYR A 32 4.30 -0.07 8.60
N LYS A 33 5.39 0.62 8.97
CA LYS A 33 6.10 0.35 10.23
C LYS A 33 5.22 0.59 11.45
N LEU A 34 4.38 1.62 11.42
CA LEU A 34 3.50 1.93 12.54
C LEU A 34 2.40 0.86 12.69
N LEU A 35 1.80 0.40 11.59
CA LEU A 35 0.85 -0.70 11.58
C LEU A 35 1.47 -1.97 12.17
N GLN A 36 2.63 -2.38 11.67
CA GLN A 36 3.35 -3.55 12.20
C GLN A 36 3.70 -3.41 13.68
N LYS A 37 4.13 -2.22 14.12
CA LYS A 37 4.44 -1.96 15.53
C LYS A 37 3.22 -2.13 16.44
N ASN A 38 2.01 -1.87 15.93
CA ASN A 38 0.75 -2.06 16.64
C ASN A 38 0.16 -3.47 16.45
N GLY A 39 0.91 -4.41 15.88
CA GLY A 39 0.44 -5.79 15.66
C GLY A 39 -0.62 -5.91 14.55
N ILE A 40 -0.80 -4.86 13.73
CA ILE A 40 -1.76 -4.86 12.64
C ILE A 40 -1.10 -5.48 11.40
N GLU A 41 -1.78 -6.44 10.78
CA GLU A 41 -1.33 -7.02 9.52
C GLU A 41 -1.22 -5.93 8.45
N ALA A 42 -0.05 -5.83 7.82
CA ALA A 42 0.19 -4.84 6.80
C ALA A 42 1.15 -5.36 5.76
N GLU A 43 0.94 -4.93 4.52
CA GLU A 43 1.81 -5.20 3.39
C GLU A 43 2.17 -3.88 2.69
N LEU A 44 3.44 -3.72 2.30
CA LEU A 44 3.90 -2.58 1.52
C LEU A 44 4.60 -3.06 0.26
N ILE A 45 3.90 -2.92 -0.86
CA ILE A 45 4.41 -3.23 -2.19
C ILE A 45 5.03 -1.97 -2.79
N LYS A 46 6.33 -2.05 -3.06
CA LYS A 46 7.08 -0.99 -3.73
C LYS A 46 6.98 -1.18 -5.24
N GLU A 47 6.21 -0.32 -5.87
CA GLU A 47 6.06 -0.24 -7.32
C GLU A 47 7.31 0.43 -7.92
N LYS A 48 8.23 -0.38 -8.47
CA LYS A 48 9.52 0.10 -8.98
C LYS A 48 9.29 0.90 -10.27
N GLY A 49 9.67 2.17 -10.27
CA GLY A 49 9.54 3.06 -11.42
C GLY A 49 8.20 3.79 -11.51
N ALA A 50 7.19 3.37 -10.73
CA ALA A 50 5.90 4.05 -10.67
C ALA A 50 6.01 5.49 -10.16
N ARG A 51 5.34 6.38 -10.87
CA ARG A 51 5.13 7.79 -10.52
C ARG A 51 3.79 7.97 -9.79
N HIS A 52 3.49 9.20 -9.40
CA HIS A 52 2.22 9.54 -8.75
C HIS A 52 1.03 9.06 -9.58
N VAL A 53 -0.01 8.54 -8.92
CA VAL A 53 -1.20 7.90 -9.50
C VAL A 53 -0.92 6.84 -10.59
N PHE A 54 0.30 6.29 -10.62
CA PHE A 54 0.71 5.29 -11.61
C PHE A 54 0.57 5.76 -13.07
N VAL A 55 0.70 7.07 -13.35
CA VAL A 55 0.53 7.65 -14.71
C VAL A 55 1.40 7.03 -15.82
N ASN A 56 2.44 6.29 -15.45
CA ASN A 56 3.38 5.67 -16.37
C ASN A 56 3.29 4.15 -16.43
N TYR A 57 2.22 3.57 -15.88
CA TYR A 57 1.95 2.14 -15.95
C TYR A 57 1.07 1.80 -17.17
N THR A 58 1.25 0.61 -17.71
CA THR A 58 0.34 0.04 -18.73
C THR A 58 -0.92 -0.52 -18.07
N PRO A 59 -2.00 -0.76 -18.83
CA PRO A 59 -3.20 -1.43 -18.33
C PRO A 59 -2.87 -2.76 -17.62
N GLU A 60 -1.99 -3.58 -18.17
CA GLU A 60 -1.63 -4.88 -17.59
C GLU A 60 -0.93 -4.75 -16.23
N GLN A 61 -0.12 -3.69 -16.06
CA GLN A 61 0.50 -3.40 -14.77
C GLN A 61 -0.52 -2.93 -13.74
N ILE A 62 -1.55 -2.18 -14.17
CA ILE A 62 -2.68 -1.79 -13.31
C ILE A 62 -3.53 -3.01 -12.96
N ASP A 63 -3.80 -3.90 -13.90
CA ASP A 63 -4.54 -5.14 -13.68
C ASP A 63 -3.88 -6.01 -12.62
N ALA A 64 -2.54 -6.12 -12.64
CA ALA A 64 -1.79 -6.83 -11.60
C ALA A 64 -1.98 -6.21 -10.18
N ILE A 65 -2.03 -4.88 -10.08
CA ILE A 65 -2.32 -4.18 -8.81
C ILE A 65 -3.76 -4.48 -8.35
N ILE A 66 -4.72 -4.47 -9.28
CA ILE A 66 -6.13 -4.78 -9.00
C ILE A 66 -6.27 -6.22 -8.53
N GLU A 67 -5.67 -7.18 -9.23
CA GLU A 67 -5.70 -8.59 -8.87
C GLU A 67 -5.14 -8.81 -7.46
N ARG A 68 -3.96 -8.25 -7.18
CA ARG A 68 -3.35 -8.35 -5.85
C ARG A 68 -4.23 -7.76 -4.75
N SER A 69 -4.92 -6.65 -5.05
CA SER A 69 -5.87 -6.01 -4.14
C SER A 69 -7.08 -6.91 -3.86
N VAL A 70 -7.65 -7.53 -4.91
CA VAL A 70 -8.77 -8.48 -4.78
C VAL A 70 -8.36 -9.70 -3.97
N VAL A 71 -7.17 -10.25 -4.19
CA VAL A 71 -6.64 -11.38 -3.39
C VAL A 71 -6.51 -11.00 -1.92
N PHE A 72 -5.96 -9.83 -1.62
CA PHE A 72 -5.84 -9.35 -0.23
C PHE A 72 -7.22 -9.16 0.41
N MET A 73 -8.16 -8.54 -0.29
CA MET A 73 -9.53 -8.37 0.19
C MET A 73 -10.20 -9.72 0.46
N LYS A 74 -10.12 -10.69 -0.46
CA LYS A 74 -10.71 -12.04 -0.25
C LYS A 74 -10.13 -12.77 0.96
N ALA A 75 -8.85 -12.55 1.29
CA ALA A 75 -8.23 -13.15 2.46
C ALA A 75 -8.72 -12.54 3.78
N HIS A 76 -9.23 -11.31 3.76
CA HIS A 76 -9.54 -10.52 4.96
C HIS A 76 -11.01 -10.14 5.11
N LEU A 77 -11.79 -10.17 4.04
CA LEU A 77 -13.24 -9.99 4.05
C LEU A 77 -13.86 -11.36 4.33
N ARG A 78 -14.56 -11.44 5.46
CA ARG A 78 -15.44 -12.55 5.83
C ARG A 78 -16.88 -12.09 5.74
#